data_AF-A0A2W6ZM12-F1
#
_entry.id   AF-A0A2W6ZM12-F1
#
_cell.length_a   1.000
_cell.length_b   1.000
_cell.length_c   1.000
_cell.angle_alpha   90.00
_cell.angle_beta   90.00
_cell.angle_gamma   90.00
#
_symmetry.space_group_name_H-M   'P 1'
#
loop_
_entity.id
_entity.type
_entity.pdbx_description
1 polymer ?
#
loop_
_entity_poly.entity_id
_entity_poly.type
_entity_poly.pdbx_seq_one_letter_code
_entity_poly.pdbx_strand_id
1 'polypeptide(L)'
;MPSAGAQRPPRRRQPAAEAPLPPRRHWLVPLLVGLCFGLGYAITDRLLSRGGDATQPLGLDFGVKPFPGTSLESLRMRFGTDRTEIRGDLDRLEFEANQKQEEAKRRRQELEDRQAAEEAATRPAAAEDPPFEPLLPPEAAPAEPGPPEPQPPAQAPAPLAPPPPTPLP
;
A
#
# COMPACT_ATOMS: atom_id res chain seq x y z
N MET A 1 25.09 -80.22 -39.30
CA MET A 1 25.80 -78.96 -39.65
C MET A 1 24.99 -77.81 -39.07
N PRO A 2 25.50 -77.11 -38.04
CA PRO A 2 24.75 -76.15 -37.22
C PRO A 2 24.68 -74.73 -37.82
N SER A 3 23.61 -74.05 -37.41
CA SER A 3 23.16 -72.71 -37.84
C SER A 3 24.12 -71.60 -37.41
N ALA A 4 24.51 -70.73 -38.34
CA ALA A 4 25.36 -69.58 -38.09
C ALA A 4 24.54 -68.43 -37.49
N GLY A 5 24.79 -68.13 -36.22
CA GLY A 5 24.14 -67.06 -35.47
C GLY A 5 24.48 -65.67 -36.02
N ALA A 6 23.44 -64.89 -36.30
CA ALA A 6 23.55 -63.47 -36.63
C ALA A 6 24.00 -62.68 -35.40
N GLN A 7 25.21 -62.11 -35.45
CA GLN A 7 25.71 -61.22 -34.41
C GLN A 7 25.09 -59.83 -34.57
N ARG A 8 24.36 -59.37 -33.54
CA ARG A 8 23.86 -57.99 -33.42
C ARG A 8 25.01 -57.06 -33.02
N PRO A 9 25.19 -55.89 -33.66
CA PRO A 9 26.21 -54.94 -33.23
C PRO A 9 25.86 -54.31 -31.86
N PRO A 10 26.86 -53.91 -31.06
CA PRO A 10 26.62 -53.30 -29.76
C PRO A 10 25.96 -51.92 -29.92
N ARG A 11 24.79 -51.74 -29.31
CA ARG A 11 24.15 -50.43 -29.14
C ARG A 11 25.12 -49.50 -28.39
N ARG A 12 25.64 -48.47 -29.07
CA ARG A 12 26.26 -47.31 -28.44
C ARG A 12 25.29 -46.78 -27.37
N ARG A 13 25.71 -46.77 -26.10
CA ARG A 13 25.03 -46.01 -25.05
C ARG A 13 25.14 -44.53 -25.44
N GLN A 14 24.02 -43.91 -25.79
CA GLN A 14 23.93 -42.46 -25.86
C GLN A 14 24.19 -41.89 -24.45
N PRO A 15 24.96 -40.81 -24.30
CA PRO A 15 25.00 -40.09 -23.04
C PRO A 15 23.59 -39.59 -22.74
N ALA A 16 23.13 -39.84 -21.52
CA ALA A 16 21.85 -39.33 -21.04
C ALA A 16 21.82 -37.82 -21.27
N ALA A 17 20.88 -37.36 -22.09
CA ALA A 17 20.61 -35.95 -22.24
C ALA A 17 20.29 -35.39 -20.85
N GLU A 18 21.17 -34.54 -20.35
CA GLU A 18 21.01 -33.85 -19.09
C GLU A 18 19.74 -33.01 -19.20
N ALA A 19 18.72 -33.38 -18.42
CA ALA A 19 17.43 -32.70 -18.45
C ALA A 19 17.65 -31.22 -18.08
N PRO A 20 17.08 -30.26 -18.83
CA PRO A 20 17.23 -28.85 -18.50
C PRO A 20 16.69 -28.61 -17.09
N LEU A 21 17.55 -28.09 -16.21
CA LEU A 21 17.16 -27.71 -14.85
C LEU A 21 15.97 -26.74 -14.94
N PRO A 22 14.92 -26.95 -14.12
CA PRO A 22 13.72 -26.12 -14.19
C PRO A 22 14.11 -24.65 -13.96
N PRO A 23 13.53 -23.71 -14.71
CA PRO A 23 13.84 -22.30 -14.58
C PRO A 23 13.60 -21.89 -13.13
N ARG A 24 14.67 -21.46 -12.47
CA ARG A 24 14.62 -21.06 -11.07
C ARG A 24 13.65 -19.89 -10.96
N ARG A 25 12.56 -20.13 -10.25
CA ARG A 25 11.48 -19.17 -10.04
C ARG A 25 11.85 -18.22 -8.89
N HIS A 26 12.89 -17.42 -9.08
CA HIS A 26 13.39 -16.48 -8.08
C HIS A 26 12.30 -15.48 -7.65
N TRP A 27 11.36 -15.17 -8.54
CA TRP A 27 10.19 -14.34 -8.27
C TRP A 27 9.14 -14.98 -7.36
N LEU A 28 9.15 -16.30 -7.17
CA LEU A 28 8.25 -16.97 -6.23
C LEU A 28 8.66 -16.74 -4.78
N VAL A 29 9.93 -16.47 -4.49
CA VAL A 29 10.40 -16.25 -3.11
C VAL A 29 9.71 -15.03 -2.49
N PRO A 30 9.76 -13.81 -3.07
CA PRO A 30 9.06 -12.67 -2.48
C PRO A 30 7.54 -12.84 -2.48
N LEU A 31 6.97 -13.53 -3.47
CA LEU A 31 5.53 -13.78 -3.55
C LEU A 31 5.05 -14.74 -2.45
N LEU A 32 5.81 -15.80 -2.19
CA LEU A 32 5.53 -16.76 -1.12
C LEU A 32 5.72 -16.11 0.26
N VAL A 33 6.77 -15.30 0.43
CA VAL A 33 7.00 -14.54 1.67
C VAL A 33 5.85 -13.56 1.91
N GLY A 34 5.45 -12.80 0.89
CA GLY A 34 4.31 -11.87 0.99
C GLY A 34 3.00 -12.60 1.30
N LEU A 35 2.74 -13.73 0.64
CA LEU A 35 1.53 -14.54 0.89
C LEU A 35 1.55 -15.13 2.31
N CYS A 36 2.67 -15.70 2.75
CA CYS A 36 2.82 -16.27 4.09
C CYS A 36 2.69 -15.18 5.17
N PHE A 37 3.34 -14.03 4.97
CA PHE A 37 3.26 -12.90 5.89
C PHE A 37 1.86 -12.32 5.96
N GLY A 38 1.21 -12.07 4.81
CA GLY A 38 -0.16 -11.57 4.75
C GLY A 38 -1.16 -12.54 5.37
N LEU A 39 -1.00 -13.85 5.12
CA LEU A 39 -1.87 -14.87 5.70
C LEU A 39 -1.66 -14.97 7.22
N GLY A 40 -0.42 -14.97 7.71
CA GLY A 40 -0.12 -14.96 9.14
C GLY A 40 -0.64 -13.71 9.84
N TYR A 41 -0.49 -12.55 9.20
CA TYR A 41 -1.02 -11.28 9.71
C TYR A 41 -2.55 -11.28 9.77
N ALA A 42 -3.24 -11.72 8.71
CA ALA A 42 -4.69 -11.80 8.68
C ALA A 42 -5.26 -12.83 9.66
N ILE A 43 -4.58 -13.97 9.85
CA ILE A 43 -4.96 -14.95 10.88
C ILE A 43 -4.82 -14.34 12.26
N THR A 44 -3.69 -13.69 12.54
CA THR A 44 -3.44 -13.05 13.83
C THR A 44 -4.46 -11.95 14.10
N ASP A 45 -4.70 -11.07 13.13
CA ASP A 45 -5.71 -10.01 13.19
C ASP A 45 -7.13 -10.57 13.39
N ARG A 46 -7.49 -11.65 12.68
CA ARG A 46 -8.77 -12.33 12.85
C ARG A 46 -8.91 -12.99 14.22
N LEU A 47 -7.83 -13.54 14.77
CA LEU A 47 -7.78 -14.10 16.12
C LEU A 47 -7.91 -13.01 17.18
N LEU A 48 -7.20 -11.89 17.03
CA LEU A 48 -7.31 -10.73 17.91
C LEU A 48 -8.71 -10.11 17.84
N SER A 49 -9.30 -9.99 16.65
CA SER A 49 -10.68 -9.51 16.50
C SER A 49 -11.72 -10.43 17.15
N ARG A 50 -11.46 -11.75 17.23
CA ARG A 50 -12.34 -12.70 17.94
C ARG A 50 -12.02 -12.83 19.43
N GLY A 51 -10.78 -12.53 19.82
CA GLY A 51 -10.28 -12.56 21.19
C GLY A 51 -10.20 -11.19 21.85
N GLY A 52 -10.72 -10.14 21.21
CA GLY A 52 -10.71 -8.76 21.72
C GLY A 52 -11.54 -8.57 23.00
N ASP A 53 -12.43 -9.51 23.30
CA ASP A 53 -13.14 -9.60 24.59
C ASP A 53 -12.42 -10.51 25.60
N ALA A 54 -11.40 -11.25 25.14
CA ALA A 54 -10.47 -11.96 26.00
C ALA A 54 -9.29 -11.05 26.33
N THR A 55 -9.59 -9.90 26.97
CA THR A 55 -8.83 -9.53 28.16
C THR A 55 -9.02 -10.63 29.21
N GLN A 56 -8.55 -11.85 28.92
CA GLN A 56 -8.13 -12.74 29.97
C GLN A 56 -6.98 -11.97 30.63
N PRO A 57 -7.15 -11.44 31.85
CA PRO A 57 -6.01 -10.92 32.57
C PRO A 57 -5.00 -12.07 32.55
N LEU A 58 -3.82 -11.83 31.96
CA LEU A 58 -2.74 -12.79 31.79
C LEU A 58 -2.21 -13.18 33.18
N GLY A 59 -3.02 -13.86 34.00
CA GLY A 59 -2.70 -14.38 35.34
C GLY A 59 -2.01 -13.41 36.31
N LEU A 60 -1.94 -12.12 35.98
CA LEU A 60 -1.30 -11.06 36.73
C LEU A 60 -2.37 -10.00 36.96
N ASP A 61 -3.47 -10.46 37.56
CA ASP A 61 -4.19 -9.56 38.44
C ASP A 61 -3.20 -9.20 39.55
N PHE A 62 -2.62 -8.02 39.45
CA PHE A 62 -1.86 -7.41 40.53
C PHE A 62 -2.87 -7.08 41.62
N GLY A 63 -3.38 -8.11 42.29
CA GLY A 63 -4.21 -7.96 43.45
C GLY A 63 -3.50 -6.97 44.36
N VAL A 64 -4.17 -5.87 44.67
CA VAL A 64 -3.60 -4.72 45.38
C VAL A 64 -3.19 -5.18 46.77
N LYS A 65 -2.00 -5.77 46.85
CA LYS A 65 -1.39 -6.17 48.08
C LYS A 65 -0.98 -4.86 48.75
N PRO A 66 -1.42 -4.59 49.99
CA PRO A 66 -0.95 -3.40 50.68
C PRO A 66 0.57 -3.43 50.69
N PHE A 67 1.20 -2.47 50.01
CA PHE A 67 2.65 -2.41 49.84
C PHE A 67 3.29 -2.34 51.24
N PRO A 68 4.03 -3.37 51.67
CA PRO A 68 4.63 -3.37 52.99
C PRO A 68 5.87 -2.46 52.95
N GLY A 69 5.72 -1.25 53.49
CA GLY A 69 6.79 -0.26 53.56
C GLY A 69 6.59 0.90 52.58
N THR A 70 6.48 2.10 53.16
CA THR A 70 6.48 3.43 52.51
C THR A 70 5.70 3.51 51.20
N SER A 71 4.42 3.88 51.29
CA SER A 71 3.59 4.19 50.13
C SER A 71 4.27 5.23 49.22
N LEU A 72 3.91 5.23 47.93
CA LEU A 72 4.36 6.24 46.97
C LEU A 72 4.14 7.67 47.50
N GLU A 73 3.07 7.87 48.27
CA GLU A 73 2.78 9.12 48.97
C GLU A 73 3.89 9.51 49.98
N SER A 74 4.37 8.54 50.76
CA SER A 74 5.52 8.73 51.67
C SER A 74 6.82 9.04 50.91
N LEU A 75 7.01 8.47 49.73
CA LEU A 75 8.19 8.73 48.92
C LEU A 75 8.09 10.09 48.22
N ARG A 76 6.90 10.47 47.74
CA ARG A 76 6.60 11.77 47.14
C ARG A 76 6.75 12.91 48.14
N MET A 77 6.34 12.72 49.38
CA MET A 77 6.55 13.73 50.44
C MET A 77 8.03 13.88 50.81
N ARG A 78 8.85 12.84 50.61
CA ARG A 78 10.28 12.85 50.96
C ARG A 78 11.20 13.26 49.82
N PHE A 79 10.87 12.89 48.59
CA PHE A 79 11.72 13.04 47.41
C PHE A 79 11.01 13.77 46.25
N GLY A 80 9.69 13.99 46.33
CA GLY A 80 8.91 14.63 45.26
C GLY A 80 9.10 16.14 45.12
N THR A 81 9.85 16.77 46.03
CA THR A 81 10.35 18.14 45.85
C THR A 81 11.51 18.19 44.87
N ASP A 82 12.36 17.15 44.86
CA ASP A 82 13.36 16.93 43.81
C ASP A 82 12.68 16.27 42.62
N ARG A 83 11.86 17.07 41.93
CA ARG A 83 11.27 16.78 40.63
C ARG A 83 12.39 16.73 39.58
N THR A 84 13.32 15.79 39.75
CA THR A 84 14.38 15.50 38.81
C THR A 84 13.72 14.90 37.59
N GLU A 85 13.41 15.78 36.63
CA GLU A 85 13.51 15.62 35.18
C GLU A 85 13.48 14.18 34.61
N ILE A 86 12.55 13.32 35.07
CA ILE A 86 12.12 12.14 34.30
C ILE A 86 11.13 12.60 33.22
N ARG A 87 11.42 13.72 32.57
CA ARG A 87 10.76 14.20 31.35
C ARG A 87 11.67 13.78 30.21
N GLY A 88 11.89 12.47 30.11
CA GLY A 88 12.91 11.89 29.26
C GLY A 88 12.70 12.24 27.80
N ASP A 89 13.67 12.94 27.21
CA ASP A 89 13.95 13.15 25.78
C ASP A 89 12.77 13.45 24.82
N LEU A 90 11.57 13.76 25.32
CA LEU A 90 10.38 14.08 24.51
C LEU A 90 10.64 15.32 23.66
N ASP A 91 11.22 16.37 24.26
CA ASP A 91 11.54 17.62 23.55
C ASP A 91 12.54 17.38 22.41
N ARG A 92 13.49 16.46 22.59
CA ARG A 92 14.47 16.09 21.56
C ARG A 92 13.82 15.29 20.43
N LEU A 93 12.93 14.37 20.76
CA LEU A 93 12.21 13.56 19.79
C LEU A 93 11.26 14.42 18.94
N GLU A 94 10.57 15.38 19.55
CA GLU A 94 9.71 16.35 18.86
C GLU A 94 10.52 17.25 17.92
N PHE A 95 11.68 17.72 18.36
CA PHE A 95 12.58 18.52 17.54
C PHE A 95 13.10 17.75 16.31
N GLU A 96 13.50 16.49 16.49
CA GLU A 96 13.95 15.65 15.37
C GLU A 96 12.81 15.32 14.39
N ALA A 97 11.61 15.07 14.90
CA ALA A 97 10.42 14.84 14.07
C ALA A 97 10.06 16.08 13.23
N ASN A 98 10.14 17.28 13.82
CA ASN A 98 9.84 18.52 13.11
C ASN A 98 10.86 18.80 12.00
N GLN A 99 12.16 18.59 12.26
CA GLN A 99 13.20 18.75 11.23
C GLN A 99 13.00 17.79 10.04
N LYS A 100 12.72 16.52 10.30
CA LYS A 100 12.44 15.53 9.26
C LYS A 100 11.22 15.92 8.41
N GLN A 101 10.21 16.52 9.03
CA GLN A 101 9.02 16.97 8.32
C GLN A 101 9.31 18.18 7.42
N GLU A 102 10.11 19.14 7.89
CA GLU A 102 10.52 20.29 7.09
C GLU A 102 11.40 19.90 5.90
N GLU A 103 12.36 19.00 6.11
CA GLU A 103 13.22 18.48 5.04
C GLU A 103 12.42 17.71 4.00
N ALA A 104 11.46 16.88 4.43
CA ALA A 104 10.56 16.16 3.53
C ALA A 104 9.69 17.11 2.70
N LYS A 105 9.21 18.21 3.29
CA LYS A 105 8.45 19.24 2.57
C LYS A 105 9.32 19.96 1.54
N ARG A 106 10.52 20.39 1.92
CA ARG A 106 11.47 21.02 0.99
C ARG A 106 11.82 20.12 -0.18
N ARG A 107 12.11 18.84 0.09
CA ARG A 107 12.43 17.88 -0.96
C ARG A 107 11.26 17.63 -1.90
N ARG A 108 10.01 17.61 -1.39
CA ARG A 108 8.81 17.51 -2.23
C ARG A 108 8.65 18.74 -3.12
N GLN A 109 8.83 19.94 -2.58
CA GLN A 109 8.77 21.19 -3.34
C GLN A 109 9.82 21.21 -4.46
N GLU A 110 11.07 20.85 -4.16
CA GLU A 110 12.13 20.81 -5.19
C GLU A 110 11.83 19.81 -6.31
N LEU A 111 11.26 18.64 -5.98
CA LEU A 111 10.83 17.66 -6.97
C LEU A 111 9.66 18.16 -7.81
N GLU A 112 8.74 18.91 -7.23
CA GLU A 112 7.60 19.53 -7.91
C GLU A 112 8.05 20.66 -8.83
N ASP A 113 8.95 21.54 -8.35
CA ASP A 113 9.55 22.61 -9.14
C ASP A 113 10.34 22.06 -10.34
N ARG A 114 11.10 20.99 -10.13
CA ARG A 114 11.85 20.33 -11.20
C ARG A 114 10.92 19.69 -12.24
N GLN A 115 9.83 19.07 -11.79
CA GLN A 115 8.81 18.52 -12.69
C GLN A 115 8.10 19.64 -13.47
N ALA A 116 7.73 20.74 -12.82
CA ALA A 116 7.11 21.89 -13.47
C ALA A 116 8.04 22.54 -14.50
N ALA A 117 9.35 22.62 -14.21
CA ALA A 117 10.35 23.12 -15.16
C ALA A 117 10.53 22.17 -16.35
N GLU A 118 10.52 20.86 -16.13
CA GLU A 118 10.60 19.84 -17.19
C GLU A 118 9.34 19.85 -18.08
N GLU A 119 8.16 20.02 -17.47
CA GLU A 119 6.89 20.17 -18.19
C GLU A 119 6.82 21.48 -18.99
N ALA A 120 7.34 22.58 -18.43
CA ALA A 120 7.44 23.86 -19.14
C ALA A 120 8.43 23.81 -20.31
N ALA A 121 9.55 23.07 -20.18
CA ALA A 121 10.52 22.87 -21.25
C ALA A 121 10.02 21.89 -22.34
N THR A 122 9.17 20.93 -21.95
CA THR A 122 8.57 19.94 -22.86
C THR A 122 7.28 20.44 -23.51
N ARG A 123 6.67 21.53 -23.01
CA ARG A 123 5.49 22.15 -23.62
C ARG A 123 5.87 22.79 -24.96
N PRO A 124 5.48 22.23 -26.12
CA PRO A 124 5.62 22.96 -27.37
C PRO A 124 4.71 24.20 -27.31
N ALA A 125 5.22 25.32 -27.83
CA ALA A 125 4.46 26.54 -28.00
C ALA A 125 3.22 26.28 -28.87
N ALA A 126 2.09 26.01 -28.23
CA ALA A 126 0.79 26.14 -28.86
C ALA A 126 0.43 27.64 -28.88
N ALA A 127 0.98 28.36 -29.86
CA ALA A 127 0.36 29.51 -30.53
C ALA A 127 1.35 30.09 -31.56
N GLU A 128 1.20 29.70 -32.82
CA GLU A 128 1.30 30.60 -33.98
C GLU A 128 0.64 29.87 -35.17
N ASP A 129 -0.69 29.85 -35.17
CA ASP A 129 -1.46 29.59 -36.38
C ASP A 129 -1.37 30.85 -37.28
N PRO A 130 -0.81 30.78 -38.49
CA PRO A 130 -0.93 31.87 -39.45
C PRO A 130 -2.38 31.97 -39.96
N PRO A 131 -2.85 33.17 -40.35
CA PRO A 131 -4.22 33.36 -40.78
C PRO A 131 -4.38 32.80 -42.20
N PHE A 132 -4.88 31.57 -42.34
CA PHE A 132 -5.31 31.08 -43.64
C PHE A 132 -6.80 31.38 -43.84
N GLU A 133 -7.08 32.11 -44.90
CA GLU A 133 -8.38 32.68 -45.27
C GLU A 133 -9.54 31.66 -45.29
N PRO A 134 -10.76 32.10 -44.96
CA PRO A 134 -11.94 31.25 -44.97
C PRO A 134 -12.44 31.06 -46.41
N LEU A 135 -12.19 29.89 -47.01
CA LEU A 135 -12.93 29.48 -48.21
C LEU A 135 -14.25 28.83 -47.78
N LEU A 136 -15.34 29.61 -47.81
CA LEU A 136 -16.70 29.10 -47.72
C LEU A 136 -17.16 28.48 -49.07
N PRO A 137 -18.16 27.56 -49.05
CA PRO A 137 -18.32 26.44 -49.97
C PRO A 137 -19.38 26.63 -51.07
N PRO A 138 -19.38 25.75 -52.08
CA PRO A 138 -20.59 25.10 -52.57
C PRO A 138 -20.33 23.57 -52.68
N GLU A 139 -21.22 22.61 -52.51
CA GLU A 139 -22.68 22.52 -52.48
C GLU A 139 -22.98 21.03 -52.17
N ALA A 140 -24.07 20.77 -51.43
CA ALA A 140 -24.91 19.55 -51.38
C ALA A 140 -24.30 18.20 -51.84
N ALA A 141 -24.34 17.06 -51.14
CA ALA A 141 -25.29 16.39 -50.22
C ALA A 141 -24.99 14.86 -50.38
N PRO A 142 -25.62 13.90 -49.68
CA PRO A 142 -26.39 13.93 -48.44
C PRO A 142 -25.81 13.02 -47.34
N ALA A 143 -26.33 13.21 -46.13
CA ALA A 143 -26.08 12.44 -44.93
C ALA A 143 -26.29 10.92 -45.09
N GLU A 144 -25.33 10.12 -44.63
CA GLU A 144 -25.62 8.78 -44.13
C GLU A 144 -25.83 8.86 -42.61
N PRO A 145 -26.98 8.38 -42.09
CA PRO A 145 -27.30 8.42 -40.67
C PRO A 145 -26.44 7.40 -39.90
N GLY A 146 -25.75 7.88 -38.86
CA GLY A 146 -24.95 7.04 -37.97
C GLY A 146 -25.80 6.09 -37.09
N PRO A 147 -25.23 4.97 -36.63
CA PRO A 147 -25.76 4.23 -35.49
C PRO A 147 -25.52 5.03 -34.19
N PRO A 148 -26.51 5.13 -33.28
CA PRO A 148 -26.36 5.91 -32.05
C PRO A 148 -25.32 5.30 -31.11
N GLU A 149 -24.36 6.12 -30.67
CA GLU A 149 -23.53 5.81 -29.50
C GLU A 149 -24.41 5.65 -28.26
N PRO A 150 -24.18 4.62 -27.42
CA PRO A 150 -24.86 4.48 -26.14
C PRO A 150 -24.42 5.60 -25.20
N GLN A 151 -25.31 6.58 -24.99
CA GLN A 151 -25.13 7.64 -24.00
C GLN A 151 -25.14 7.03 -22.58
N PRO A 152 -24.20 7.43 -21.70
CA PRO A 152 -24.27 7.09 -20.29
C PRO A 152 -25.48 7.80 -19.65
N PRO A 153 -26.29 7.12 -18.84
CA PRO A 153 -27.40 7.78 -18.16
C PRO A 153 -26.87 8.91 -17.27
N ALA A 154 -27.42 10.09 -17.49
CA ALA A 154 -27.24 11.28 -16.70
C ALA A 154 -27.49 11.00 -15.20
N GLN A 155 -26.66 11.64 -14.38
CA GLN A 155 -26.82 11.69 -12.93
C GLN A 155 -28.23 12.16 -12.55
N ALA A 156 -28.88 11.40 -11.68
CA ALA A 156 -30.00 11.87 -10.86
C ALA A 156 -29.49 12.13 -9.43
N PRO A 157 -30.02 13.14 -8.72
CA PRO A 157 -29.41 13.72 -7.53
C PRO A 157 -29.45 12.78 -6.31
N ALA A 158 -28.36 12.77 -5.54
CA ALA A 158 -28.36 12.30 -4.15
C ALA A 158 -29.04 13.34 -3.23
N PRO A 159 -29.26 13.06 -1.93
CA PRO A 159 -30.03 11.98 -1.31
C PRO A 159 -31.13 12.56 -0.41
N LEU A 160 -32.32 11.93 -0.32
CA LEU A 160 -33.31 12.32 0.69
C LEU A 160 -32.96 11.66 2.03
N ALA A 161 -32.44 12.46 2.97
CA ALA A 161 -32.28 12.07 4.36
C ALA A 161 -33.67 11.82 5.02
N PRO A 162 -33.84 10.78 5.86
CA PRO A 162 -35.03 10.64 6.68
C PRO A 162 -34.99 11.64 7.86
N PRO A 163 -36.12 12.29 8.23
CA PRO A 163 -36.17 13.20 9.37
C PRO A 163 -36.03 12.47 10.71
N PRO A 164 -35.49 13.12 11.76
CA PRO A 164 -35.35 12.53 13.09
C PRO A 164 -36.72 12.37 13.79
N PRO A 165 -36.95 11.28 14.56
CA PRO A 165 -38.15 11.15 15.37
C PRO A 165 -38.12 12.12 16.56
N THR A 166 -39.17 12.92 16.69
CA THR A 166 -39.42 13.86 17.79
C THR A 166 -39.83 13.09 19.06
N PRO A 167 -39.38 13.49 20.28
CA PRO A 167 -39.77 12.86 21.53
C PRO A 167 -41.23 13.16 21.89
N LEU A 168 -41.95 12.15 22.39
CA LEU A 168 -43.31 12.26 22.92
C LEU A 168 -43.29 12.49 24.46
N PRO A 169 -44.32 13.17 25.01
CA PRO A 169 -44.36 13.69 26.39
C PRO A 169 -44.52 12.62 27.48
#